data_AF-A0A398DUR5-F1
#
_entry.id   AF-A0A398DUR5-F1
#
_cell.length_a   1.000
_cell.length_b   1.000
_cell.length_c   1.000
_cell.angle_alpha   90.00
_cell.angle_beta   90.00
_cell.angle_gamma   90.00
#
_symmetry.space_group_name_H-M   'P 1'
#
loop_
_entity.id
_entity.type
_entity.pdbx_description
1 polymer ?
#
loop_
_entity_poly.entity_id
_entity_poly.type
_entity_poly.pdbx_seq_one_letter_code
_entity_poly.pdbx_strand_id
1 'polypeptide(L)'
;ADRTATQVESVLQLSMTTGWNPPVLKVSAELNTGIESVVDTIERHRAHLVASGKLDALKIRMAKLDVLEILKARLADTMKQQLDQPAVQAELEKVASKQSDPYSLADIIFEQSWRNT
;
A
#
# COMPACT_ATOMS: atom_id res chain seq x y z
N ALA A 1 -21.95 -12.08 -24.36
CA ALA A 1 -21.82 -11.64 -22.95
C ALA A 1 -22.14 -12.77 -21.96
N ASP A 2 -23.21 -13.53 -22.19
CA ASP A 2 -23.71 -14.50 -21.19
C ASP A 2 -22.73 -15.62 -20.87
N ARG A 3 -22.10 -16.23 -21.88
CA ARG A 3 -21.11 -17.31 -21.70
C ARG A 3 -19.93 -16.87 -20.83
N THR A 4 -19.46 -15.63 -21.00
CA THR A 4 -18.33 -15.08 -20.25
C THR A 4 -18.70 -14.85 -18.79
N ALA A 5 -19.91 -14.32 -18.51
CA ALA A 5 -20.38 -14.13 -17.15
C ALA A 5 -20.49 -15.47 -16.40
N THR A 6 -21.07 -16.50 -17.03
CA THR A 6 -21.19 -17.84 -16.44
C THR A 6 -19.83 -18.48 -16.16
N GLN A 7 -18.81 -18.21 -16.99
CA GLN A 7 -17.44 -18.66 -16.74
C GLN A 7 -16.83 -17.96 -15.52
N VAL A 8 -16.98 -16.64 -15.40
CA VAL A 8 -16.49 -15.88 -14.25
C VAL A 8 -17.18 -16.33 -12.96
N GLU A 9 -18.50 -16.53 -13.00
CA GLU A 9 -19.26 -17.06 -11.87
C GLU A 9 -18.70 -18.41 -11.42
N SER A 10 -18.55 -19.37 -12.35
CA SER A 10 -18.03 -20.70 -12.06
C SER A 10 -16.65 -20.68 -11.38
N VAL A 11 -15.75 -19.79 -11.81
CA VAL A 11 -14.42 -19.63 -11.19
C VAL A 11 -14.52 -19.01 -9.80
N LEU A 12 -15.39 -18.01 -9.61
CA LEU A 12 -15.65 -17.42 -8.30
C LEU A 12 -16.24 -18.43 -7.30
N GLN A 13 -17.05 -19.38 -7.77
CA GLN A 13 -17.61 -20.42 -6.90
C GLN A 13 -16.54 -21.25 -6.18
N LEU A 14 -15.38 -21.43 -6.82
CA LEU A 14 -14.27 -22.21 -6.28
C LEU A 14 -13.49 -21.48 -5.17
N SER A 15 -13.64 -20.15 -5.07
CA SER A 15 -12.92 -19.30 -4.11
C SER A 15 -13.83 -18.62 -3.09
N MET A 16 -15.12 -18.97 -3.06
CA MET A 16 -16.07 -18.42 -2.10
C MET A 16 -15.66 -18.74 -0.67
N THR A 17 -15.70 -17.73 0.18
CA THR A 17 -15.45 -17.84 1.62
C THR A 17 -16.66 -17.33 2.41
N THR A 18 -16.68 -17.59 3.72
CA THR A 18 -17.70 -17.05 4.60
C THR A 18 -17.56 -15.52 4.72
N GLY A 19 -18.57 -14.77 4.29
CA GLY A 19 -18.60 -13.31 4.45
C GLY A 19 -19.37 -12.59 3.35
N TRP A 20 -18.67 -12.16 2.30
CA TRP A 20 -19.26 -11.49 1.15
C TRP A 20 -18.89 -12.27 -0.11
N ASN A 21 -19.91 -12.70 -0.85
CA ASN A 21 -19.72 -13.32 -2.15
C ASN A 21 -19.98 -12.27 -3.23
N PRO A 22 -18.95 -11.80 -3.97
CA PRO A 22 -19.12 -10.76 -4.97
C PRO A 22 -19.99 -11.26 -6.14
N PRO A 23 -21.12 -10.57 -6.43
CA PRO A 23 -21.96 -10.95 -7.57
C PRO A 23 -21.31 -10.55 -8.90
N VAL A 24 -21.59 -11.32 -9.95
CA VAL A 24 -21.21 -10.98 -11.32
C VAL A 24 -22.36 -10.25 -11.99
N LEU A 25 -22.16 -8.97 -12.32
CA LEU A 25 -23.17 -8.13 -12.98
C LEU A 25 -22.78 -7.89 -14.44
N LYS A 26 -23.77 -7.95 -15.33
CA LYS A 26 -23.61 -7.58 -16.75
C LYS A 26 -24.02 -6.12 -16.92
N VAL A 27 -23.12 -5.29 -17.41
CA VAL A 27 -23.35 -3.85 -17.58
C VAL A 27 -22.81 -3.35 -18.91
N SER A 28 -23.39 -2.27 -19.42
CA SER A 28 -22.86 -1.49 -20.54
C SER A 28 -22.92 -0.01 -20.21
N ALA A 29 -21.76 0.64 -20.14
CA ALA A 29 -21.69 2.09 -19.91
C ALA A 29 -22.23 2.88 -21.11
N GLU A 30 -21.89 2.45 -22.33
CA GLU A 30 -22.34 3.09 -23.57
C GLU A 30 -23.88 3.04 -23.71
N LEU A 31 -24.49 1.91 -23.35
CA LEU A 31 -25.94 1.71 -23.43
C LEU A 31 -26.65 2.06 -22.12
N ASN A 32 -25.95 2.65 -21.15
CA ASN A 32 -26.43 2.96 -19.81
C ASN A 32 -27.24 1.81 -19.15
N THR A 33 -26.80 0.57 -19.34
CA THR A 33 -27.52 -0.63 -18.91
C THR A 33 -26.85 -1.25 -17.69
N GLY A 34 -27.63 -1.51 -16.64
CA GLY A 34 -27.17 -2.18 -15.42
C GLY A 34 -26.37 -1.32 -14.45
N ILE A 35 -26.26 -0.01 -14.69
CA ILE A 35 -25.56 0.93 -13.81
C ILE A 35 -26.22 1.01 -12.42
N GLU A 36 -27.55 1.05 -12.35
CA GLU A 36 -28.29 1.03 -11.07
C GLU A 36 -27.95 -0.22 -10.24
N SER A 37 -27.91 -1.39 -10.88
CA SER A 37 -27.56 -2.65 -10.21
C SER A 37 -26.13 -2.64 -9.63
N VAL A 38 -25.20 -1.94 -10.29
CA VAL A 38 -23.83 -1.74 -9.78
C VAL A 38 -23.86 -0.87 -8.54
N VAL A 39 -24.55 0.27 -8.58
CA VAL A 39 -24.67 1.19 -7.43
C VAL A 39 -25.29 0.46 -6.24
N ASP A 40 -26.40 -0.24 -6.44
CA ASP A 40 -27.05 -1.02 -5.38
C ASP A 40 -26.13 -2.08 -4.77
N THR A 41 -25.30 -2.72 -5.61
CA THR A 41 -24.35 -3.73 -5.16
C THR A 41 -23.19 -3.12 -4.37
N ILE A 42 -22.71 -1.94 -4.77
CA ILE A 42 -21.71 -1.18 -4.01
C ILE A 42 -22.26 -0.83 -2.64
N GLU A 43 -23.50 -0.37 -2.54
CA GLU A 43 -24.13 -0.01 -1.26
C GLU A 43 -24.35 -1.23 -0.37
N ARG A 44 -24.80 -2.36 -0.92
CA ARG A 44 -24.91 -3.62 -0.15
C ARG A 44 -23.54 -4.09 0.36
N HIS A 45 -22.49 -4.00 -0.46
CA HIS A 45 -21.15 -4.36 -0.03
C HIS A 45 -20.64 -3.43 1.08
N ARG A 46 -20.88 -2.11 0.94
CA ARG A 46 -20.56 -1.12 1.97
C ARG A 46 -21.27 -1.46 3.29
N ALA A 47 -22.57 -1.74 3.24
CA ALA A 47 -23.35 -2.14 4.42
C ALA A 47 -22.78 -3.42 5.07
N HIS A 48 -22.39 -4.42 4.25
CA HIS A 48 -21.70 -5.62 4.75
C HIS A 48 -20.37 -5.29 5.43
N LEU A 49 -19.54 -4.44 4.84
CA LEU A 49 -18.25 -4.05 5.41
C LEU A 49 -18.40 -3.28 6.72
N VAL A 50 -19.43 -2.45 6.84
CA VAL A 50 -19.77 -1.75 8.10
C VAL A 50 -20.23 -2.75 9.15
N ALA A 51 -21.22 -3.59 8.83
CA ALA A 51 -21.79 -4.55 9.77
C ALA A 51 -20.77 -5.61 10.24
N SER A 52 -19.82 -5.98 9.39
CA SER A 52 -18.75 -6.93 9.73
C SER A 52 -17.53 -6.29 10.40
N GLY A 53 -17.49 -4.96 10.59
CA GLY A 53 -16.34 -4.22 11.12
C GLY A 53 -15.11 -4.18 10.18
N LYS A 54 -15.19 -4.82 9.02
CA LYS A 54 -14.10 -4.86 8.02
C LYS A 54 -13.77 -3.49 7.46
N LEU A 55 -14.75 -2.58 7.39
CA LEU A 55 -14.52 -1.23 6.88
C LEU A 55 -13.53 -0.45 7.77
N ASP A 56 -13.69 -0.51 9.09
CA ASP A 56 -12.81 0.22 10.01
C ASP A 56 -11.43 -0.44 10.11
N ALA A 57 -11.37 -1.77 10.07
CA ALA A 57 -10.10 -2.49 9.95
C ALA A 57 -9.34 -2.10 8.66
N LEU A 58 -10.05 -1.95 7.54
CA LEU A 58 -9.46 -1.47 6.29
C LEU A 58 -8.94 -0.03 6.42
N LYS A 59 -9.72 0.88 7.01
CA LYS A 59 -9.29 2.27 7.24
C LYS A 59 -8.00 2.34 8.07
N ILE A 60 -7.93 1.59 9.18
CA ILE A 60 -6.73 1.55 10.03
C ILE A 60 -5.54 0.99 9.25
N ARG A 61 -5.74 -0.08 8.46
CA ARG A 61 -4.69 -0.65 7.62
C ARG A 61 -4.18 0.36 6.59
N MET A 62 -5.07 1.08 5.91
CA MET A 62 -4.69 2.11 4.93
C MET A 62 -3.96 3.26 5.61
N ALA A 63 -4.48 3.79 6.72
CA ALA A 63 -3.82 4.83 7.49
C ALA A 63 -2.41 4.42 7.94
N LYS A 64 -2.22 3.16 8.35
CA LYS A 64 -0.88 2.64 8.68
C LYS A 64 0.06 2.66 7.49
N LEU A 65 -0.40 2.31 6.29
CA LEU A 65 0.41 2.36 5.07
C LEU A 65 0.74 3.81 4.69
N ASP A 66 -0.24 4.70 4.74
CA ASP A 66 -0.04 6.12 4.42
C ASP A 66 0.98 6.76 5.38
N VAL A 67 0.84 6.53 6.68
CA VAL A 67 1.79 7.01 7.69
C VAL A 67 3.18 6.42 7.44
N LEU A 68 3.28 5.13 7.12
CA LEU A 68 4.58 4.50 6.84
C LEU A 68 5.25 5.13 5.61
N GLU A 69 4.51 5.41 4.54
CA GLU A 69 5.07 6.06 3.34
C GLU A 69 5.52 7.49 3.63
N ILE A 70 4.75 8.25 4.41
CA ILE A 70 5.15 9.59 4.86
C ILE A 70 6.44 9.53 5.69
N LEU A 71 6.54 8.57 6.62
CA LEU A 71 7.73 8.38 7.45
C LEU A 71 8.95 7.99 6.61
N LYS A 72 8.80 7.07 5.65
CA LYS A 72 9.88 6.67 4.73
C LYS A 72 10.40 7.86 3.93
N ALA A 73 9.49 8.66 3.36
CA ALA A 73 9.87 9.84 2.58
C ALA A 73 10.65 10.84 3.44
N ARG A 74 10.13 11.17 4.63
CA ARG A 74 10.81 12.08 5.56
C ARG A 74 12.17 11.57 5.99
N LEU A 75 12.27 10.30 6.38
CA LEU A 75 13.53 9.69 6.79
C LEU A 75 14.53 9.69 5.65
N ALA A 76 14.11 9.35 4.43
CA ALA A 76 14.98 9.39 3.26
C ALA A 76 15.52 10.79 3.00
N ASP A 77 14.69 11.83 3.12
CA ASP A 77 15.13 13.21 2.92
C ASP A 77 16.08 13.69 4.02
N THR A 78 15.82 13.33 5.30
CA THR A 78 16.75 13.58 6.40
C THR A 78 18.10 12.88 6.15
N MET A 79 18.10 11.61 5.73
CA MET A 79 19.32 10.86 5.49
C MET A 79 20.13 11.42 4.31
N LYS A 80 19.47 11.89 3.24
CA LYS A 80 20.16 12.60 2.15
C LYS A 80 20.88 13.84 2.66
N GLN A 81 20.21 14.66 3.48
CA GLN A 81 20.81 15.86 4.06
C GLN A 81 22.02 15.55 4.96
N GLN A 82 22.00 14.42 5.68
CA GLN A 82 23.14 13.97 6.48
C GLN A 82 24.31 13.53 5.60
N LEU A 83 24.04 12.79 4.52
CA LEU A 83 25.07 12.38 3.55
C LEU A 83 25.78 13.57 2.90
N ASP A 84 25.07 14.68 2.71
CA ASP A 84 25.64 15.91 2.15
C ASP A 84 26.49 16.71 3.15
N GLN A 85 26.55 16.31 4.44
CA GLN A 85 27.38 17.02 5.42
C GLN A 85 28.87 16.81 5.18
N PRO A 86 29.71 17.86 5.30
CA PRO A 86 31.16 17.75 5.09
C PRO A 86 31.84 16.68 5.95
N ALA A 87 31.37 16.47 7.19
CA ALA A 87 31.91 15.45 8.08
C ALA A 87 31.66 14.02 7.58
N VAL A 88 30.52 13.79 6.90
CA VAL A 88 30.16 12.48 6.36
C VAL A 88 30.87 12.22 5.03
N GLN A 89 31.14 13.26 4.24
CA GLN A 89 31.85 13.13 2.97
C GLN A 89 33.26 12.54 3.12
N ALA A 90 34.00 12.92 4.17
CA ALA A 90 35.31 12.34 4.45
C ALA A 90 35.24 10.82 4.73
N GLU A 91 34.16 10.33 5.35
CA GLU A 91 33.97 8.89 5.56
C GLU A 91 33.51 8.17 4.28
N LEU A 92 32.73 8.84 3.43
CA LEU A 92 32.34 8.31 2.12
C LEU A 92 33.54 8.09 1.20
N GLU A 93 34.57 8.95 1.26
CA GLU A 93 35.84 8.75 0.54
C GLU A 93 36.59 7.50 1.01
N LYS A 94 36.53 7.18 2.31
CA LYS A 94 37.10 5.93 2.86
C LYS A 94 36.33 4.70 2.37
N VAL A 95 35.00 4.79 2.27
CA VAL A 95 34.19 3.72 1.66
C VAL A 95 34.56 3.54 0.18
N ALA A 96 34.66 4.62 -0.59
CA ALA A 96 35.02 4.58 -2.00
C ALA A 96 36.41 3.97 -2.25
N SER A 97 37.35 4.21 -1.33
CA SER A 97 38.70 3.64 -1.35
C SER A 97 38.82 2.26 -0.68
N LYS A 98 37.70 1.65 -0.27
CA LYS A 98 37.62 0.34 0.41
C LYS A 98 38.36 0.26 1.75
N GLN A 99 38.53 1.40 2.42
CA GLN A 99 39.12 1.50 3.75
C GLN A 99 38.06 1.34 4.86
N SER A 100 36.78 1.49 4.53
CA SER A 100 35.64 1.10 5.37
C SER A 100 34.53 0.48 4.51
N ASP A 101 33.56 -0.17 5.17
CA ASP A 101 32.42 -0.78 4.47
C ASP A 101 31.16 0.12 4.52
N PRO A 102 30.31 0.07 3.48
CA PRO A 102 29.10 0.90 3.41
C PRO A 102 28.08 0.64 4.52
N TYR A 103 28.02 -0.57 5.07
CA TYR A 103 27.02 -0.93 6.08
C TYR A 103 27.38 -0.29 7.43
N SER A 104 28.64 -0.40 7.85
CA SER A 104 29.13 0.27 9.06
C SER A 104 28.94 1.78 9.01
N LEU A 105 29.20 2.41 7.86
CA LEU A 105 28.97 3.86 7.71
C LEU A 105 27.47 4.21 7.78
N ALA A 106 26.59 3.39 7.19
CA ALA A 106 25.15 3.59 7.28
C ALA A 106 24.65 3.52 8.73
N ASP A 107 25.13 2.55 9.52
CA ASP A 107 24.78 2.41 10.93
C ASP A 107 25.24 3.62 11.76
N ILE A 108 26.46 4.12 11.51
CA ILE A 108 26.99 5.33 12.17
C ILE A 108 26.10 6.55 11.86
N ILE A 109 25.75 6.77 10.60
CA ILE A 109 24.90 7.90 10.18
C ILE A 109 23.50 7.78 10.80
N PHE A 110 22.95 6.56 10.86
CA PHE A 110 21.64 6.30 11.44
C PHE A 110 21.62 6.64 12.94
N GLU A 111 22.61 6.15 13.71
CA GLU A 111 22.75 6.43 15.15
C GLU A 111 22.96 7.92 15.44
N GLN A 112 23.77 8.62 14.64
CA GLN A 112 24.00 10.05 14.78
C GLN A 112 22.74 10.88 14.53
N SER A 113 21.96 10.50 13.51
CA SER A 113 20.71 11.17 13.16
C SER A 113 19.66 11.06 14.28
N TRP A 114 19.64 9.94 15.00
CA TRP A 114 18.71 9.70 16.09
C TRP A 114 19.08 10.45 17.38
N ARG A 115 20.36 10.74 17.61
CA ARG A 115 20.83 11.51 18.79
C ARG A 115 20.55 13.02 18.71
N ASN A 116 20.29 13.55 17.52
CA ASN A 116 20.15 14.98 17.26
C ASN A 116 18.69 15.46 17.12
N THR A 117 17.72 14.57 17.38
CA THR A 117 16.27 14.87 17.39
C THR A 117 15.75 14.85 18.83
#